data_AF-A0A5M8RE97-F1
#
_entry.id   AF-A0A5M8RE97-F1
#
_cell.length_a   1.000
_cell.length_b   1.000
_cell.length_c   1.000
_cell.angle_alpha   90.00
_cell.angle_beta   90.00
_cell.angle_gamma   90.00
#
_symmetry.space_group_name_H-M   'P 1'
#
loop_
_entity.id
_entity.type
_entity.pdbx_description
1 polymer ?
#
loop_
_entity_poly.entity_id
_entity_poly.type
_entity_poly.pdbx_seq_one_letter_code
_entity_poly.pdbx_strand_id
1 'polypeptide(L)'
;MSKGDSIKQRGDGNIAIQNSDIKISISTQDEIAKLHQKGDYQGIAQLLKQTIDMAGTTHPLYPYYRYKPVEFGRHLVLEHEPLSSEAYEKFPLSYKGRFNIDLGHYKNINDLLDDAYVKQENIKVDMLSLKTWLGENEVPSPNLEDFAKEGKWFIVPDPLPKPMKLKFYIKGDPDITIIDYLEVNISDIDREKGLIILDNSSQVQSKLLITLEVLISDTSVKTNVKIKPELHNNVQAHHDFLNFVKSVAEKKTFAFKNLTSGTDFITAPNARLNANIDDLEKQLKIIDKLYKIESYFNLTFTLPNTIEAEDWEKIEILESIMDDKPISKSLKDLAVTITKKEALKNFIEMFENNKNKISKLRVTQSGEHGRLELFKTIIPLKKVQSIYQDLSIKDLEKAKRKYRDFEEGEQVKVILVPTGTDNQYETKYFIQ
;
A
#
# COMPACT_ATOMS: atom_id res chain seq x y z
N MET A 1 -84.50 72.53 -25.06
CA MET A 1 -83.94 71.71 -23.97
C MET A 1 -83.52 70.38 -24.58
N SER A 2 -82.31 69.83 -24.53
CA SER A 2 -80.99 70.20 -24.02
C SER A 2 -79.95 69.58 -24.98
N LYS A 3 -78.74 70.13 -25.02
CA LYS A 3 -77.69 69.95 -26.02
C LYS A 3 -77.16 68.50 -26.10
N GLY A 4 -76.87 68.05 -27.33
CA GLY A 4 -76.03 66.88 -27.58
C GLY A 4 -74.56 67.23 -27.40
N ASP A 5 -73.84 66.42 -26.63
CA ASP A 5 -72.39 66.52 -26.50
C ASP A 5 -71.70 65.87 -27.71
N SER A 6 -71.00 66.68 -28.50
CA SER A 6 -70.13 66.20 -29.57
C SER A 6 -68.74 65.91 -29.01
N ILE A 7 -68.28 64.65 -29.08
CA ILE A 7 -66.88 64.32 -28.88
C ILE A 7 -66.13 64.60 -30.19
N LYS A 8 -65.27 65.62 -30.20
CA LYS A 8 -64.29 65.84 -31.30
C LYS A 8 -63.03 65.04 -31.01
N GLN A 9 -62.83 63.95 -31.76
CA GLN A 9 -61.56 63.23 -31.77
C GLN A 9 -60.74 63.70 -32.98
N ARG A 10 -59.51 64.20 -32.74
CA ARG A 10 -58.47 64.35 -33.77
C ARG A 10 -57.66 63.06 -33.75
N GLY A 11 -57.73 62.29 -34.83
CA GLY A 11 -56.90 61.10 -35.01
C GLY A 11 -56.18 61.18 -36.35
N ASP A 12 -54.88 60.87 -36.33
CA ASP A 12 -54.07 60.60 -37.51
C ASP A 12 -54.52 59.25 -38.12
N GLY A 13 -55.59 59.27 -38.90
CA GLY A 13 -55.89 58.24 -39.90
C GLY A 13 -56.27 56.83 -39.42
N ASN A 14 -56.60 56.60 -38.16
CA ASN A 14 -57.03 55.25 -37.73
C ASN A 14 -58.52 55.00 -38.01
N ILE A 15 -58.79 54.09 -38.95
CA ILE A 15 -60.13 53.57 -39.28
C ILE A 15 -60.61 52.69 -38.13
N ALA A 16 -61.76 53.04 -37.53
CA ALA A 16 -62.45 52.17 -36.58
C ALA A 16 -63.13 51.02 -37.34
N ILE A 17 -62.58 49.81 -37.25
CA ILE A 17 -63.23 48.60 -37.79
C ILE A 17 -64.21 48.09 -36.73
N GLN A 18 -65.51 48.30 -36.95
CA GLN A 18 -66.57 47.61 -36.22
C GLN A 18 -66.74 46.19 -36.79
N ASN A 19 -66.86 45.19 -35.90
CA ASN A 19 -66.99 43.75 -36.18
C ASN A 19 -65.70 43.01 -36.60
N SER A 20 -64.63 43.16 -35.82
CA SER A 20 -63.48 42.25 -35.88
C SER A 20 -63.35 41.47 -34.57
N ASP A 21 -63.35 40.14 -34.66
CA ASP A 21 -62.92 39.27 -33.55
C ASP A 21 -61.39 39.33 -33.46
N ILE A 22 -60.89 40.24 -32.63
CA ILE A 22 -59.46 40.35 -32.34
C ILE A 22 -59.10 39.28 -31.32
N LYS A 23 -58.60 38.12 -31.78
CA LYS A 23 -57.91 37.16 -30.90
C LYS A 23 -56.51 37.69 -30.60
N ILE A 24 -56.37 38.38 -29.48
CA ILE A 24 -55.06 38.74 -28.93
C ILE A 24 -54.51 37.52 -28.21
N SER A 25 -53.67 36.73 -28.87
CA SER A 25 -52.86 35.70 -28.22
C SER A 25 -51.66 36.39 -27.57
N ILE A 26 -51.75 36.74 -26.28
CA ILE A 26 -50.59 37.24 -25.53
C ILE A 26 -49.74 36.02 -25.17
N SER A 27 -48.49 35.97 -25.62
CA SER A 27 -47.59 34.91 -25.20
C SER A 27 -47.09 35.17 -23.78
N THR A 28 -46.73 34.11 -23.04
CA THR A 28 -46.12 34.25 -21.71
C THR A 28 -44.86 35.13 -21.75
N GLN A 29 -44.14 35.15 -22.88
CA GLN A 29 -42.97 36.02 -23.09
C GLN A 29 -43.36 37.49 -23.20
N ASP A 30 -44.45 37.81 -23.89
CA ASP A 30 -44.97 39.19 -24.01
C ASP A 30 -45.46 39.71 -22.65
N GLU A 31 -46.05 38.82 -21.84
CA GLU A 31 -46.50 39.16 -20.50
C GLU A 31 -45.33 39.37 -19.52
N ILE A 32 -44.30 38.52 -19.60
CA ILE A 32 -43.04 38.71 -18.85
C ILE A 32 -42.37 40.03 -19.26
N ALA A 33 -42.26 40.33 -20.55
CA ALA A 33 -41.67 41.57 -21.04
C ALA A 33 -42.44 42.80 -20.55
N LYS A 34 -43.78 42.73 -20.54
CA LYS A 34 -44.66 43.79 -20.01
C LYS A 34 -44.50 44.00 -18.51
N LEU A 35 -44.40 42.92 -17.72
CA LEU A 35 -44.18 43.00 -16.28
C LEU A 35 -42.77 43.51 -15.96
N HIS A 36 -41.78 43.12 -16.75
CA HIS A 36 -40.39 43.60 -16.63
C HIS A 36 -40.28 45.12 -16.91
N GLN A 37 -40.93 45.61 -17.97
CA GLN A 37 -40.98 47.05 -18.27
C GLN A 37 -41.66 47.87 -17.16
N LYS A 38 -42.52 47.24 -16.36
CA LYS A 38 -43.19 47.85 -15.20
C LYS A 38 -42.41 47.67 -13.88
N GLY A 39 -41.28 46.95 -13.89
CA GLY A 39 -40.52 46.63 -12.68
C GLY A 39 -41.23 45.66 -11.72
N ASP A 40 -42.28 44.96 -12.17
CA ASP A 40 -43.09 44.05 -11.34
C ASP A 40 -42.48 42.65 -11.31
N TYR A 41 -41.39 42.50 -10.56
CA TYR A 41 -40.70 41.22 -10.40
C TYR A 41 -41.51 40.17 -9.64
N GLN A 42 -42.43 40.59 -8.77
CA GLN A 42 -43.31 39.68 -8.04
C GLN A 42 -44.36 39.06 -8.99
N GLY A 43 -44.93 39.87 -9.88
CA GLY A 43 -45.82 39.38 -10.95
C GLY A 43 -45.12 38.41 -11.89
N ILE A 44 -43.85 38.67 -12.27
CA ILE A 44 -43.04 37.73 -13.08
C ILE A 44 -42.87 36.41 -12.33
N ALA A 45 -42.49 36.44 -11.05
CA ALA A 45 -42.30 35.23 -10.26
C ALA A 45 -43.60 34.41 -10.12
N GLN A 46 -44.75 35.07 -9.95
CA GLN A 46 -46.05 34.41 -9.87
C GLN A 46 -46.45 33.77 -11.20
N LEU A 47 -46.23 34.45 -12.32
CA LEU A 47 -46.51 33.93 -13.66
C LEU A 47 -45.62 32.72 -14.01
N LEU A 48 -44.34 32.79 -13.66
CA LEU A 48 -43.40 31.67 -13.81
C LEU A 48 -43.83 30.48 -12.94
N LYS A 49 -44.20 30.72 -11.68
CA LYS A 49 -44.72 29.68 -10.78
C LYS A 49 -45.98 29.01 -11.36
N GLN A 50 -46.94 29.80 -11.83
CA GLN A 50 -48.17 29.28 -12.45
C GLN A 50 -47.87 28.43 -13.68
N THR A 51 -46.92 28.86 -14.51
CA THR A 51 -46.50 28.12 -15.70
C THR A 51 -45.87 26.78 -15.32
N ILE A 52 -44.99 26.77 -14.30
CA ILE A 52 -44.37 25.54 -13.77
C ILE A 52 -45.41 24.62 -13.14
N ASP A 53 -46.32 25.14 -12.32
CA ASP A 53 -47.37 24.35 -11.67
C ASP A 53 -48.29 23.73 -12.73
N MET A 54 -48.70 24.49 -13.75
CA MET A 54 -49.52 23.99 -14.85
C MET A 54 -48.79 22.89 -15.63
N ALA A 55 -47.51 23.09 -15.97
CA ALA A 55 -46.70 22.06 -16.60
C ALA A 55 -46.59 20.80 -15.71
N GLY A 56 -46.46 20.97 -14.39
CA GLY A 56 -46.41 19.86 -13.43
C GLY A 56 -47.67 19.00 -13.44
N THR A 57 -48.86 19.59 -13.57
CA THR A 57 -50.15 18.85 -13.63
C THR A 57 -50.35 18.02 -14.89
N THR A 58 -49.51 18.21 -15.92
CA THR A 58 -49.57 17.40 -17.15
C THR A 58 -49.00 15.99 -16.98
N HIS A 59 -48.45 15.67 -15.81
CA HIS A 59 -47.92 14.34 -15.52
C HIS A 59 -49.00 13.25 -15.59
N PRO A 60 -48.76 12.10 -16.24
CA PRO A 60 -49.79 11.07 -16.45
C PRO A 60 -50.41 10.48 -15.17
N LEU A 61 -49.65 10.50 -14.08
CA LEU A 61 -50.10 10.05 -12.75
C LEU A 61 -50.54 11.20 -11.83
N TYR A 62 -50.84 12.40 -12.34
CA TYR A 62 -51.47 13.44 -11.52
C TYR A 62 -52.87 12.97 -11.07
N PRO A 63 -53.30 13.13 -9.79
CA PRO A 63 -52.71 13.97 -8.74
C PRO A 63 -51.71 13.27 -7.81
N TYR A 64 -51.22 12.07 -8.13
CA TYR A 64 -50.22 11.37 -7.31
C TYR A 64 -48.80 11.88 -7.55
N TYR A 65 -48.49 12.24 -8.79
CA TYR A 65 -47.18 12.76 -9.21
C TYR A 65 -47.33 14.01 -10.07
N ARG A 66 -46.29 14.86 -10.07
CA ARG A 66 -46.15 15.99 -10.99
C ARG A 66 -44.76 16.03 -11.62
N TYR A 67 -44.64 16.68 -12.77
CA TYR A 67 -43.31 17.05 -13.28
C TYR A 67 -42.76 18.25 -12.52
N LYS A 68 -41.49 18.18 -12.14
CA LYS A 68 -40.75 19.27 -11.50
C LYS A 68 -39.52 19.61 -12.32
N PRO A 69 -39.39 20.84 -12.83
CA PRO A 69 -38.16 21.28 -13.48
C PRO A 69 -37.02 21.34 -12.45
N VAL A 70 -35.94 20.61 -12.74
CA VAL A 70 -34.71 20.59 -11.95
C VAL A 70 -33.51 20.83 -12.86
N GLU A 71 -32.51 21.53 -12.35
CA GLU A 71 -31.25 21.72 -13.06
C GLU A 71 -30.36 20.49 -12.87
N PHE A 72 -29.94 19.88 -13.98
CA PHE A 72 -28.95 18.80 -13.99
C PHE A 72 -27.78 19.21 -14.89
N GLY A 73 -26.69 19.68 -14.27
CA GLY A 73 -25.56 20.25 -14.99
C GLY A 73 -25.95 21.53 -15.73
N ARG A 74 -25.93 21.49 -17.08
CA ARG A 74 -26.34 22.62 -17.95
C ARG A 74 -27.74 22.46 -18.54
N HIS A 75 -28.46 21.40 -18.17
CA HIS A 75 -29.76 21.07 -18.75
C HIS A 75 -30.87 21.22 -17.72
N LEU A 76 -32.05 21.63 -18.19
CA LEU A 76 -33.29 21.58 -17.42
C LEU A 76 -33.97 20.25 -17.69
N VAL A 77 -34.20 19.46 -16.64
CA VAL A 77 -34.82 18.13 -16.70
C VAL A 77 -36.14 18.17 -15.92
N LEU A 78 -37.14 17.43 -16.40
CA LEU A 78 -38.40 17.26 -15.69
C LEU A 78 -38.33 15.99 -14.83
N GLU A 79 -38.15 16.17 -13.53
CA GLU A 79 -38.15 15.10 -12.55
C GLU A 79 -39.59 14.70 -12.19
N HIS A 80 -39.78 13.43 -11.81
CA HIS A 80 -41.05 12.91 -11.31
C HIS A 80 -41.13 13.09 -9.79
N GLU A 81 -41.88 14.08 -9.33
CA GLU A 81 -42.04 14.38 -7.91
C GLU A 81 -43.35 13.76 -7.36
N PRO A 82 -43.28 12.88 -6.34
CA PRO A 82 -44.48 12.40 -5.64
C PRO A 82 -45.11 13.53 -4.82
N LEU A 83 -46.44 13.65 -4.88
CA LEU A 83 -47.20 14.65 -4.14
C LEU A 83 -47.58 14.21 -2.70
N SER A 84 -47.32 12.95 -2.34
CA SER A 84 -47.53 12.40 -1.00
C SER A 84 -46.65 11.19 -0.74
N SER A 85 -46.44 10.84 0.53
CA SER A 85 -45.74 9.60 0.92
C SER A 85 -46.46 8.33 0.45
N GLU A 86 -47.79 8.33 0.47
CA GLU A 86 -48.60 7.21 -0.04
C GLU A 86 -48.39 7.00 -1.55
N ALA A 87 -48.30 8.07 -2.34
CA ALA A 87 -48.01 7.99 -3.77
C ALA A 87 -46.63 7.40 -4.05
N TYR A 88 -45.63 7.75 -3.24
CA TYR A 88 -44.28 7.21 -3.34
C TYR A 88 -44.23 5.70 -3.05
N GLU A 89 -44.90 5.25 -1.99
CA GLU A 89 -44.96 3.82 -1.63
C GLU A 89 -45.75 3.01 -2.66
N LYS A 90 -46.87 3.55 -3.17
CA LYS A 90 -47.74 2.88 -4.14
C LYS A 90 -47.15 2.82 -5.54
N PHE A 91 -46.42 3.86 -5.95
CA PHE A 91 -45.80 3.97 -7.26
C PHE A 91 -44.32 4.35 -7.12
N PRO A 92 -43.45 3.41 -6.69
CA PRO A 92 -42.03 3.70 -6.53
C PRO A 92 -41.37 3.99 -7.88
N LEU A 93 -40.48 4.98 -7.91
CA LEU A 93 -39.69 5.32 -9.08
C LEU A 93 -38.64 4.24 -9.36
N SER A 94 -38.62 3.74 -10.59
CA SER A 94 -37.61 2.82 -11.10
C SER A 94 -37.27 3.13 -12.55
N TYR A 95 -36.12 2.64 -13.00
CA TYR A 95 -35.69 2.77 -14.39
C TYR A 95 -35.46 1.39 -14.98
N LYS A 96 -35.92 1.18 -16.21
CA LYS A 96 -35.66 -0.04 -16.99
C LYS A 96 -35.02 0.37 -18.30
N GLY A 97 -33.91 -0.28 -18.64
CA GLY A 97 -33.15 0.06 -19.83
C GLY A 97 -32.58 -1.16 -20.52
N ARG A 98 -32.02 -0.91 -21.70
CA ARG A 98 -31.17 -1.85 -22.43
C ARG A 98 -29.86 -1.14 -22.69
N PHE A 99 -28.76 -1.85 -22.50
CA PHE A 99 -27.42 -1.34 -22.73
C PHE A 99 -26.56 -2.45 -23.32
N ASN A 100 -25.47 -2.05 -23.97
CA ASN A 100 -24.40 -2.95 -24.34
C ASN A 100 -23.26 -2.81 -23.33
N ILE A 101 -22.61 -3.94 -23.04
CA ILE A 101 -21.39 -4.01 -22.25
C ILE A 101 -20.33 -4.65 -23.14
N ASP A 102 -19.13 -4.07 -23.14
CA ASP A 102 -17.95 -4.74 -23.68
C ASP A 102 -17.42 -5.74 -22.65
N LEU A 103 -17.48 -7.03 -22.99
CA LEU A 103 -16.95 -8.10 -22.14
C LEU A 103 -15.43 -8.24 -22.25
N GLY A 104 -14.77 -7.61 -23.23
CA GLY A 104 -13.33 -7.69 -23.40
C GLY A 104 -12.79 -9.13 -23.39
N HIS A 105 -12.03 -9.46 -22.35
CA HIS A 105 -11.41 -10.78 -22.16
C HIS A 105 -12.17 -11.70 -21.18
N TYR A 106 -13.25 -11.22 -20.56
CA TYR A 106 -14.05 -12.00 -19.61
C TYR A 106 -14.93 -13.00 -20.36
N LYS A 107 -15.12 -14.20 -19.80
CA LYS A 107 -15.91 -15.24 -20.44
C LYS A 107 -17.40 -14.90 -20.45
N ASN A 108 -17.87 -14.24 -19.40
CA ASN A 108 -19.28 -13.89 -19.20
C ASN A 108 -19.41 -12.62 -18.33
N ILE A 109 -20.63 -12.10 -18.21
CA ILE A 109 -20.90 -10.86 -17.46
C ILE A 109 -20.65 -11.00 -15.95
N ASN A 110 -20.84 -12.18 -15.35
CA ASN A 110 -20.61 -12.36 -13.92
C ASN A 110 -19.11 -12.27 -13.61
N ASP A 111 -18.24 -12.82 -14.46
CA ASP A 111 -16.78 -12.70 -14.28
C ASP A 111 -16.34 -11.22 -14.31
N LEU A 112 -16.91 -10.42 -15.22
CA LEU A 112 -16.68 -8.97 -15.30
C LEU A 112 -17.19 -8.26 -14.04
N LEU A 113 -18.39 -8.61 -13.56
CA LEU A 113 -18.98 -8.01 -12.35
C LEU A 113 -18.19 -8.36 -11.10
N ASP A 114 -17.71 -9.60 -10.97
CA ASP A 114 -16.89 -10.04 -9.84
C ASP A 114 -15.53 -9.34 -9.83
N ASP A 115 -14.86 -9.24 -10.98
CA ASP A 115 -13.59 -8.54 -11.09
C ASP A 115 -13.74 -7.03 -10.80
N ALA A 116 -14.79 -6.40 -11.35
CA ALA A 116 -15.14 -5.01 -11.06
C ALA A 116 -15.46 -4.80 -9.57
N TYR A 117 -16.17 -5.76 -8.93
CA TYR A 117 -16.46 -5.74 -7.51
C TYR A 117 -15.19 -5.87 -6.66
N VAL A 118 -14.28 -6.79 -7.00
CA VAL A 118 -13.03 -6.97 -6.25
C VAL A 118 -12.09 -5.77 -6.41
N LYS A 119 -11.93 -5.26 -7.64
CA LYS A 119 -11.06 -4.10 -7.93
C LYS A 119 -11.70 -2.75 -7.63
N GLN A 120 -13.01 -2.74 -7.37
CA GLN A 120 -13.82 -1.52 -7.18
C GLN A 120 -13.72 -0.58 -8.40
N GLU A 121 -13.84 -1.16 -9.59
CA GLU A 121 -13.75 -0.45 -10.88
C GLU A 121 -15.13 -0.29 -11.53
N ASN A 122 -15.40 0.90 -12.05
CA ASN A 122 -16.66 1.18 -12.75
C ASN A 122 -16.69 0.49 -14.12
N ILE A 123 -17.76 -0.24 -14.42
CA ILE A 123 -17.96 -0.85 -15.73
C ILE A 123 -18.67 0.16 -16.63
N LYS A 124 -18.01 0.60 -17.70
CA LYS A 124 -18.64 1.47 -18.69
C LYS A 124 -19.72 0.69 -19.47
N VAL A 125 -20.88 1.31 -19.66
CA VAL A 125 -21.97 0.74 -20.48
C VAL A 125 -22.41 1.72 -21.55
N ASP A 126 -22.78 1.19 -22.71
CA ASP A 126 -23.34 1.97 -23.81
C ASP A 126 -24.87 1.84 -23.77
N MET A 127 -25.54 2.87 -23.27
CA MET A 127 -26.98 2.87 -23.06
C MET A 127 -27.72 2.95 -24.41
N LEU A 128 -28.60 1.98 -24.68
CA LEU A 128 -29.42 1.93 -25.90
C LEU A 128 -30.81 2.53 -25.68
N SER A 129 -31.38 2.27 -24.50
CA SER A 129 -32.69 2.80 -24.11
C SER A 129 -32.78 2.85 -22.59
N LEU A 130 -33.45 3.89 -22.08
CA LEU A 130 -33.72 4.07 -20.67
C LEU A 130 -35.12 4.64 -20.52
N LYS A 131 -35.98 3.94 -19.78
CA LYS A 131 -37.38 4.31 -19.55
C LYS A 131 -37.61 4.39 -18.05
N THR A 132 -38.36 5.39 -17.60
CA THR A 132 -38.77 5.47 -16.19
C THR A 132 -40.16 4.89 -15.96
N TRP A 133 -40.30 4.27 -14.81
CA TRP A 133 -41.46 3.54 -14.36
C TRP A 133 -41.84 4.04 -12.97
N LEU A 134 -43.13 4.23 -12.75
CA LEU A 134 -43.72 4.56 -11.45
C LEU A 134 -44.64 3.40 -11.06
N GLY A 135 -44.14 2.53 -10.19
CA GLY A 135 -44.73 1.21 -9.93
C GLY A 135 -44.72 0.36 -11.21
N GLU A 136 -45.91 -0.06 -11.66
CA GLU A 136 -46.08 -0.84 -12.88
C GLU A 136 -46.32 0.02 -14.14
N ASN A 137 -46.37 1.35 -14.01
CA ASN A 137 -46.67 2.23 -15.13
C ASN A 137 -45.40 2.81 -15.74
N GLU A 138 -45.17 2.56 -17.03
CA GLU A 138 -44.19 3.33 -17.81
C GLU A 138 -44.70 4.77 -17.94
N VAL A 139 -43.87 5.75 -17.59
CA VAL A 139 -44.23 7.17 -17.70
C VAL A 139 -43.26 7.89 -18.64
N PRO A 140 -43.73 8.85 -19.46
CA PRO A 140 -42.85 9.63 -20.32
C PRO A 140 -41.89 10.48 -19.49
N SER A 141 -40.63 10.49 -19.89
CA SER A 141 -39.57 11.26 -19.26
C SER A 141 -38.93 12.14 -20.33
N PRO A 142 -39.40 13.38 -20.52
CA PRO A 142 -38.93 14.25 -21.59
C PRO A 142 -37.40 14.38 -21.57
N ASN A 143 -36.78 14.26 -22.75
CA ASN A 143 -35.33 14.34 -22.99
C ASN A 143 -34.49 13.20 -22.38
N LEU A 144 -35.08 12.24 -21.64
CA LEU A 144 -34.32 11.14 -21.03
C LEU A 144 -33.62 10.25 -22.07
N GLU A 145 -34.26 9.96 -23.19
CA GLU A 145 -33.66 9.14 -24.25
C GLU A 145 -32.47 9.84 -24.92
N ASP A 146 -32.51 11.17 -25.05
CA ASP A 146 -31.41 11.94 -25.63
C ASP A 146 -30.25 12.04 -24.64
N PHE A 147 -30.53 12.28 -23.36
CA PHE A 147 -29.52 12.20 -22.30
C PHE A 147 -28.92 10.81 -22.15
N ALA A 148 -29.71 9.76 -22.36
CA ALA A 148 -29.22 8.39 -22.37
C ALA A 148 -28.17 8.16 -23.47
N LYS A 149 -28.34 8.77 -24.65
CA LYS A 149 -27.41 8.66 -25.78
C LYS A 149 -26.16 9.52 -25.65
N GLU A 150 -26.28 10.71 -25.07
CA GLU A 150 -25.15 11.65 -24.90
C GLU A 150 -24.32 11.34 -23.63
N GLY A 151 -24.94 10.72 -22.63
CA GLY A 151 -24.34 10.43 -21.34
C GLY A 151 -23.29 9.31 -21.38
N LYS A 152 -22.32 9.39 -20.46
CA LYS A 152 -21.44 8.26 -20.12
C LYS A 152 -22.04 7.51 -18.94
N TRP A 153 -22.41 6.25 -19.16
CA TRP A 153 -23.05 5.42 -18.16
C TRP A 153 -22.08 4.40 -17.59
N PHE A 154 -22.24 4.12 -16.31
CA PHE A 154 -21.42 3.16 -15.60
C PHE A 154 -22.28 2.29 -14.69
N ILE A 155 -21.95 1.01 -14.59
CA ILE A 155 -22.34 0.17 -13.47
C ILE A 155 -21.26 0.36 -12.41
N VAL A 156 -21.68 0.92 -11.27
CA VAL A 156 -20.81 1.11 -10.11
C VAL A 156 -20.90 -0.16 -9.26
N PRO A 157 -19.77 -0.82 -8.95
CA PRO A 157 -19.79 -2.01 -8.11
C PRO A 157 -20.24 -1.67 -6.68
N ASP A 158 -20.87 -2.63 -6.02
CA ASP A 158 -21.15 -2.53 -4.60
C ASP A 158 -19.85 -2.40 -3.80
N PRO A 159 -19.84 -1.63 -2.68
CA PRO A 159 -18.66 -1.51 -1.86
C PRO A 159 -18.30 -2.87 -1.23
N LEU A 160 -17.00 -3.18 -1.19
CA LEU A 160 -16.50 -4.35 -0.46
C LEU A 160 -16.93 -4.28 1.02
N PRO A 161 -17.21 -5.44 1.67
CA PRO A 161 -17.41 -5.49 3.10
C PRO A 161 -16.16 -4.96 3.83
N LYS A 162 -16.36 -4.48 5.06
CA LYS A 162 -15.23 -4.05 5.90
C LYS A 162 -14.25 -5.22 6.10
N PRO A 163 -12.93 -4.94 6.14
CA PRO A 163 -11.93 -5.98 6.36
C PRO A 163 -12.18 -6.75 7.65
N MET A 164 -12.00 -8.07 7.57
CA MET A 164 -12.03 -8.92 8.75
C MET A 164 -10.74 -8.71 9.54
N LYS A 165 -10.89 -8.32 10.80
CA LYS A 165 -9.77 -8.12 11.72
C LYS A 165 -9.45 -9.42 12.43
N LEU A 166 -8.32 -10.01 12.11
CA LEU A 166 -7.89 -11.31 12.60
C LEU A 166 -6.58 -11.22 13.37
N LYS A 167 -6.39 -12.16 14.31
CA LYS A 167 -5.09 -12.50 14.91
C LYS A 167 -4.74 -13.91 14.46
N PHE A 168 -3.52 -14.10 13.96
CA PHE A 168 -3.00 -15.41 13.58
C PHE A 168 -2.09 -15.94 14.69
N TYR A 169 -2.39 -17.13 15.21
CA TYR A 169 -1.70 -17.67 16.38
C TYR A 169 -1.61 -19.19 16.38
N ILE A 170 -0.68 -19.70 17.16
CA ILE A 170 -0.57 -21.11 17.51
C ILE A 170 -1.36 -21.34 18.79
N LYS A 171 -2.34 -22.23 18.72
CA LYS A 171 -3.19 -22.59 19.85
C LYS A 171 -2.43 -23.50 20.81
N GLY A 172 -2.39 -23.12 22.08
CA GLY A 172 -1.62 -23.82 23.11
C GLY A 172 -1.88 -23.27 24.51
N ASP A 173 -1.04 -23.66 25.47
CA ASP A 173 -1.06 -23.10 26.82
C ASP A 173 0.35 -22.65 27.21
N PRO A 174 0.69 -21.34 27.11
CA PRO A 174 -0.13 -20.27 26.55
C PRO A 174 -0.22 -20.28 25.01
N ASP A 175 -1.21 -19.57 24.45
CA ASP A 175 -1.27 -19.25 23.03
C ASP A 175 -0.02 -18.45 22.59
N ILE A 176 0.56 -18.79 21.45
CA ILE A 176 1.72 -18.09 20.88
C ILE A 176 1.26 -17.28 19.67
N THR A 177 1.37 -15.95 19.72
CA THR A 177 1.02 -15.12 18.55
C THR A 177 2.03 -15.28 17.42
N ILE A 178 1.54 -15.39 16.19
CA ILE A 178 2.33 -15.24 14.96
C ILE A 178 2.15 -13.82 14.40
N ILE A 179 0.91 -13.37 14.26
CA ILE A 179 0.56 -12.01 13.82
C ILE A 179 -0.56 -11.47 14.72
N ASP A 180 -0.30 -10.39 15.44
CA ASP A 180 -1.28 -9.78 16.36
C ASP A 180 -2.45 -9.11 15.64
N TYR A 181 -2.21 -8.58 14.43
CA TYR A 181 -3.21 -7.83 13.68
C TYR A 181 -3.09 -8.05 12.17
N LEU A 182 -4.13 -8.67 11.60
CA LEU A 182 -4.26 -8.99 10.19
C LEU A 182 -5.60 -8.44 9.68
N GLU A 183 -5.57 -7.68 8.60
CA GLU A 183 -6.78 -7.23 7.90
C GLU A 183 -6.94 -8.05 6.62
N VAL A 184 -8.01 -8.85 6.58
CA VAL A 184 -8.29 -9.76 5.47
C VAL A 184 -9.53 -9.28 4.70
N ASN A 185 -9.38 -9.13 3.38
CA ASN A 185 -10.42 -8.72 2.44
C ASN A 185 -10.64 -9.78 1.36
N ILE A 186 -11.75 -9.69 0.64
CA ILE A 186 -11.96 -10.45 -0.61
C ILE A 186 -10.97 -9.93 -1.64
N SER A 187 -10.17 -10.83 -2.21
CA SER A 187 -9.20 -10.49 -3.25
C SER A 187 -9.45 -11.20 -4.58
N ASP A 188 -10.31 -12.23 -4.60
CA ASP A 188 -10.75 -12.88 -5.83
C ASP A 188 -12.02 -13.72 -5.58
N ILE A 189 -12.79 -13.97 -6.65
CA ILE A 189 -13.99 -14.81 -6.65
C ILE A 189 -14.02 -15.65 -7.93
N ASP A 190 -14.00 -16.97 -7.78
CA ASP A 190 -14.19 -17.93 -8.87
C ASP A 190 -15.54 -18.65 -8.68
N ARG A 191 -16.57 -18.16 -9.38
CA ARG A 191 -17.93 -18.73 -9.29
C ARG A 191 -18.05 -20.12 -9.92
N GLU A 192 -17.27 -20.43 -10.95
CA GLU A 192 -17.32 -21.76 -11.59
C GLU A 192 -16.93 -22.86 -10.60
N LYS A 193 -15.94 -22.57 -9.74
CA LYS A 193 -15.51 -23.49 -8.69
C LYS A 193 -16.20 -23.25 -7.34
N GLY A 194 -16.93 -22.15 -7.18
CA GLY A 194 -17.47 -21.72 -5.89
C GLY A 194 -16.39 -21.37 -4.89
N LEU A 195 -15.27 -20.80 -5.34
CA LEU A 195 -14.10 -20.46 -4.53
C LEU A 195 -14.07 -18.95 -4.28
N ILE A 196 -13.88 -18.56 -3.02
CA ILE A 196 -13.62 -17.18 -2.61
C ILE A 196 -12.19 -17.12 -2.06
N ILE A 197 -11.42 -16.15 -2.52
CA ILE A 197 -10.06 -15.92 -2.03
C ILE A 197 -10.08 -14.68 -1.12
N LEU A 198 -9.59 -14.86 0.10
CA LEU A 198 -9.43 -13.80 1.07
C LEU A 198 -7.94 -13.60 1.37
N ASP A 199 -7.44 -12.37 1.36
CA ASP A 199 -6.05 -12.09 1.75
C ASP A 199 -5.83 -10.71 2.38
N ASN A 200 -4.60 -10.48 2.84
CA ASN A 200 -4.14 -9.22 3.42
C ASN A 200 -3.19 -8.44 2.48
N SER A 201 -3.34 -8.59 1.16
CA SER A 201 -2.52 -7.89 0.17
C SER A 201 -2.56 -6.36 0.37
N SER A 202 -3.75 -5.81 0.61
CA SER A 202 -4.00 -4.38 0.90
C SER A 202 -3.34 -3.84 2.18
N GLN A 203 -2.95 -4.70 3.13
CA GLN A 203 -2.35 -4.30 4.41
C GLN A 203 -0.83 -4.09 4.27
N VAL A 204 -0.37 -2.85 4.08
CA VAL A 204 1.06 -2.54 3.81
C VAL A 204 2.01 -2.99 4.92
N GLN A 205 1.62 -2.83 6.20
CA GLN A 205 2.51 -3.11 7.34
C GLN A 205 2.78 -4.61 7.63
N SER A 206 2.02 -5.53 7.03
CA SER A 206 2.24 -6.97 7.26
C SER A 206 3.36 -7.50 6.38
N LYS A 207 4.34 -8.18 6.99
CA LYS A 207 5.46 -8.79 6.25
C LYS A 207 5.09 -10.06 5.48
N LEU A 208 4.08 -10.77 5.99
CA LEU A 208 3.57 -11.99 5.40
C LEU A 208 2.28 -11.70 4.64
N LEU A 209 2.16 -12.32 3.48
CA LEU A 209 0.92 -12.47 2.74
C LEU A 209 0.26 -13.78 3.18
N ILE A 210 -0.93 -13.66 3.75
CA ILE A 210 -1.78 -14.77 4.14
C ILE A 210 -2.95 -14.79 3.17
N THR A 211 -3.13 -15.92 2.49
CA THR A 211 -4.25 -16.17 1.58
C THR A 211 -5.08 -17.33 2.10
N LEU A 212 -6.38 -17.12 2.20
CA LEU A 212 -7.38 -18.11 2.59
C LEU A 212 -8.26 -18.41 1.37
N GLU A 213 -8.14 -19.62 0.85
CA GLU A 213 -8.97 -20.16 -0.22
C GLU A 213 -10.16 -20.89 0.41
N VAL A 214 -11.35 -20.29 0.32
CA VAL A 214 -12.60 -20.81 0.92
C VAL A 214 -13.50 -21.34 -0.17
N LEU A 215 -13.73 -22.66 -0.17
CA LEU A 215 -14.64 -23.31 -1.10
C LEU A 215 -16.05 -23.34 -0.50
N ILE A 216 -17.04 -22.72 -1.13
CA ILE A 216 -18.41 -22.59 -0.56
C ILE A 216 -19.08 -23.96 -0.33
N SER A 217 -18.74 -24.96 -1.14
CA SER A 217 -19.30 -26.32 -1.03
C SER A 217 -18.61 -27.19 0.02
N ASP A 218 -17.51 -26.72 0.61
CA ASP A 218 -16.72 -27.45 1.61
C ASP A 218 -16.53 -26.58 2.86
N THR A 219 -16.35 -27.23 4.00
CA THR A 219 -15.97 -26.56 5.25
C THR A 219 -14.45 -26.40 5.40
N SER A 220 -13.67 -26.95 4.45
CA SER A 220 -12.22 -26.82 4.45
C SER A 220 -11.75 -25.48 3.87
N VAL A 221 -10.75 -24.89 4.52
CA VAL A 221 -10.08 -23.67 4.06
C VAL A 221 -8.62 -24.00 3.79
N LYS A 222 -8.17 -23.74 2.57
CA LYS A 222 -6.74 -23.86 2.24
C LYS A 222 -6.04 -22.55 2.55
N THR A 223 -5.02 -22.63 3.39
CA THR A 223 -4.22 -21.45 3.79
C THR A 223 -2.87 -21.48 3.10
N ASN A 224 -2.49 -20.35 2.51
CA ASN A 224 -1.17 -20.13 1.94
C ASN A 224 -0.50 -18.97 2.68
N VAL A 225 0.76 -19.13 3.03
CA VAL A 225 1.56 -18.10 3.69
C VAL A 225 2.82 -17.89 2.88
N LYS A 226 3.10 -16.64 2.53
CA LYS A 226 4.29 -16.24 1.78
C LYS A 226 4.87 -14.95 2.37
N ILE A 227 6.14 -14.70 2.10
CA ILE A 227 6.71 -13.36 2.29
C ILE A 227 6.15 -12.44 1.20
N LYS A 228 5.77 -11.20 1.55
CA LYS A 228 5.33 -10.23 0.54
C LYS A 228 6.45 -9.94 -0.47
N PRO A 229 6.16 -9.81 -1.78
CA PRO A 229 7.19 -9.63 -2.81
C PRO A 229 8.17 -8.49 -2.52
N GLU A 230 7.67 -7.36 -2.03
CA GLU A 230 8.45 -6.18 -1.67
C GLU A 230 9.40 -6.39 -0.48
N LEU A 231 9.18 -7.45 0.32
CA LEU A 231 9.97 -7.80 1.51
C LEU A 231 10.76 -9.10 1.33
N HIS A 232 10.90 -9.60 0.10
CA HIS A 232 11.59 -10.86 -0.17
C HIS A 232 13.05 -10.87 0.29
N ASN A 233 13.71 -9.72 0.40
CA ASN A 233 15.09 -9.60 0.87
C ASN A 233 15.20 -9.11 2.32
N ASN A 234 14.09 -9.06 3.07
CA ASN A 234 14.08 -8.57 4.45
C ASN A 234 14.33 -9.71 5.45
N VAL A 235 15.32 -9.55 6.32
CA VAL A 235 15.71 -10.59 7.31
C VAL A 235 14.56 -10.90 8.26
N GLN A 236 13.89 -9.90 8.81
CA GLN A 236 12.76 -10.14 9.73
C GLN A 236 11.60 -10.87 9.04
N ALA A 237 11.28 -10.56 7.79
CA ALA A 237 10.25 -11.28 7.04
C ALA A 237 10.60 -12.76 6.84
N HIS A 238 11.86 -13.06 6.52
CA HIS A 238 12.38 -14.44 6.48
C HIS A 238 12.32 -15.11 7.85
N HIS A 239 12.71 -14.41 8.91
CA HIS A 239 12.66 -14.92 10.28
C HIS A 239 11.24 -15.31 10.68
N ASP A 240 10.26 -14.43 10.45
CA ASP A 240 8.85 -14.68 10.78
C ASP A 240 8.29 -15.85 9.95
N PHE A 241 8.63 -15.91 8.66
CA PHE A 241 8.21 -16.99 7.76
C PHE A 241 8.82 -18.35 8.13
N LEU A 242 10.12 -18.43 8.36
CA LEU A 242 10.80 -19.69 8.68
C LEU A 242 10.36 -20.23 10.05
N ASN A 243 10.11 -19.36 11.03
CA ASN A 243 9.54 -19.76 12.33
C ASN A 243 8.11 -20.29 12.18
N PHE A 244 7.31 -19.70 11.29
CA PHE A 244 6.01 -20.26 10.92
C PHE A 244 6.16 -21.66 10.30
N VAL A 245 7.05 -21.83 9.30
CA VAL A 245 7.30 -23.13 8.65
C VAL A 245 7.74 -24.18 9.68
N LYS A 246 8.66 -23.84 10.59
CA LYS A 246 9.08 -24.72 11.69
C LYS A 246 7.90 -25.15 12.56
N SER A 247 7.03 -24.20 12.93
CA SER A 247 5.84 -24.49 13.71
C SER A 247 4.88 -25.45 13.00
N VAL A 248 4.78 -25.37 11.66
CA VAL A 248 3.97 -26.32 10.88
C VAL A 248 4.63 -27.70 10.83
N ALA A 249 5.96 -27.76 10.65
CA ALA A 249 6.72 -29.01 10.68
C ALA A 249 6.59 -29.75 12.03
N GLU A 250 6.50 -28.99 13.12
CA GLU A 250 6.24 -29.49 14.48
C GLU A 250 4.76 -29.87 14.72
N LYS A 251 3.90 -29.81 13.69
CA LYS A 251 2.47 -30.17 13.74
C LYS A 251 1.70 -29.39 14.81
N LYS A 252 2.04 -28.12 15.01
CA LYS A 252 1.28 -27.24 15.90
C LYS A 252 -0.12 -26.98 15.34
N THR A 253 -1.07 -26.67 16.24
CA THR A 253 -2.42 -26.26 15.85
C THR A 253 -2.43 -24.75 15.62
N PHE A 254 -2.84 -24.33 14.43
CA PHE A 254 -2.95 -22.91 14.08
C PHE A 254 -4.39 -22.45 14.16
N ALA A 255 -4.61 -21.17 14.45
CA ALA A 255 -5.92 -20.59 14.42
C ALA A 255 -5.89 -19.11 14.02
N PHE A 256 -6.98 -18.67 13.41
CA PHE A 256 -7.29 -17.27 13.15
C PHE A 256 -8.40 -16.86 14.11
N LYS A 257 -8.11 -15.94 15.03
CA LYS A 257 -9.09 -15.38 15.96
C LYS A 257 -9.68 -14.12 15.38
N ASN A 258 -11.01 -14.03 15.30
CA ASN A 258 -11.67 -12.79 14.94
C ASN A 258 -11.59 -11.82 16.13
N LEU A 259 -10.94 -10.68 15.91
CA LEU A 259 -10.68 -9.69 16.96
C LEU A 259 -11.95 -8.94 17.40
N THR A 260 -13.00 -8.96 16.58
CA THR A 260 -14.28 -8.31 16.90
C THR A 260 -15.14 -9.21 17.79
N SER A 261 -15.25 -10.50 17.48
CA SER A 261 -16.06 -11.44 18.27
C SER A 261 -15.27 -12.14 19.39
N GLY A 262 -13.94 -12.15 19.33
CA GLY A 262 -13.07 -12.90 20.24
C GLY A 262 -13.03 -14.40 20.00
N THR A 263 -13.76 -14.90 18.99
CA THR A 263 -13.88 -16.33 18.68
C THR A 263 -12.92 -16.76 17.58
N ASP A 264 -12.55 -18.04 17.57
CA ASP A 264 -11.80 -18.61 16.45
C ASP A 264 -12.68 -18.64 15.19
N PHE A 265 -12.19 -17.99 14.14
CA PHE A 265 -12.80 -17.98 12.81
C PHE A 265 -12.43 -19.27 12.05
N ILE A 266 -11.15 -19.62 12.04
CA ILE A 266 -10.61 -20.84 11.42
C ILE A 266 -9.65 -21.50 12.41
N THR A 267 -9.72 -22.83 12.54
CA THR A 267 -8.71 -23.62 13.26
C THR A 267 -8.16 -24.70 12.32
N ALA A 268 -6.83 -24.82 12.27
CA ALA A 268 -6.09 -25.76 11.46
C ALA A 268 -5.25 -26.68 12.37
N PRO A 269 -5.84 -27.74 12.94
CA PRO A 269 -5.13 -28.68 13.82
C PRO A 269 -4.17 -29.61 13.07
N ASN A 270 -4.37 -29.77 11.76
CA ASN A 270 -3.61 -30.69 10.91
C ASN A 270 -2.92 -29.95 9.75
N ALA A 271 -2.28 -28.81 10.05
CA ALA A 271 -1.52 -28.09 9.04
C ALA A 271 -0.41 -28.99 8.46
N ARG A 272 -0.33 -29.06 7.13
CA ARG A 272 0.69 -29.84 6.41
C ARG A 272 1.48 -28.91 5.51
N LEU A 273 2.80 -29.07 5.51
CA LEU A 273 3.67 -28.42 4.54
C LEU A 273 3.70 -29.24 3.27
N ASN A 274 3.55 -28.56 2.13
CA ASN A 274 3.90 -29.08 0.83
C ASN A 274 5.22 -28.44 0.37
N ALA A 275 6.29 -28.64 1.14
CA ALA A 275 7.60 -28.04 0.89
C ALA A 275 8.72 -28.97 1.37
N ASN A 276 9.86 -28.91 0.70
CA ASN A 276 11.08 -29.53 1.20
C ASN A 276 11.63 -28.69 2.37
N ILE A 277 11.91 -29.34 3.50
CA ILE A 277 12.41 -28.72 4.74
C ILE A 277 13.82 -29.18 5.12
N ASP A 278 14.54 -29.88 4.23
CA ASP A 278 15.82 -30.55 4.49
C ASP A 278 16.93 -29.59 4.99
N ASP A 279 16.79 -28.27 4.76
CA ASP A 279 17.71 -27.22 5.21
C ASP A 279 17.09 -26.17 6.14
N LEU A 280 15.86 -26.39 6.63
CA LEU A 280 15.13 -25.41 7.44
C LEU A 280 15.93 -24.98 8.69
N GLU A 281 16.55 -25.92 9.39
CA GLU A 281 17.33 -25.62 10.59
C GLU A 281 18.57 -24.77 10.28
N LYS A 282 19.25 -25.04 9.16
CA LYS A 282 20.41 -24.25 8.73
C LYS A 282 19.97 -22.84 8.36
N GLN A 283 18.89 -22.70 7.58
CA GLN A 283 18.35 -21.40 7.19
C GLN A 283 17.93 -20.58 8.42
N LEU A 284 17.18 -21.19 9.35
CA LEU A 284 16.81 -20.56 10.61
C LEU A 284 18.03 -20.09 11.40
N LYS A 285 19.05 -20.92 11.56
CA LYS A 285 20.26 -20.54 12.30
C LYS A 285 20.93 -19.30 11.71
N ILE A 286 20.97 -19.18 10.38
CA ILE A 286 21.56 -18.02 9.70
C ILE A 286 20.68 -16.79 9.89
N ILE A 287 19.38 -16.92 9.64
CA ILE A 287 18.43 -15.81 9.75
C ILE A 287 18.29 -15.33 11.20
N ASP A 288 18.30 -16.22 12.20
CA ASP A 288 18.28 -15.87 13.63
C ASP A 288 19.51 -15.05 14.02
N LYS A 289 20.70 -15.39 13.49
CA LYS A 289 21.92 -14.60 13.72
C LYS A 289 21.76 -13.19 13.16
N LEU A 290 21.34 -13.08 11.91
CA LEU A 290 21.14 -11.78 11.26
C LEU A 290 20.06 -10.95 11.97
N TYR A 291 18.95 -11.57 12.35
CA TYR A 291 17.85 -10.89 13.05
C TYR A 291 18.28 -10.35 14.42
N LYS A 292 19.11 -11.09 15.17
CA LYS A 292 19.69 -10.62 16.44
C LYS A 292 20.64 -9.43 16.23
N ILE A 293 21.44 -9.46 15.17
CA ILE A 293 22.32 -8.35 14.79
C ILE A 293 21.47 -7.11 14.44
N GLU A 294 20.46 -7.25 13.57
CA GLU A 294 19.53 -6.16 13.23
C GLU A 294 18.92 -5.52 14.48
N SER A 295 18.43 -6.36 15.40
CA SER A 295 17.79 -5.92 16.64
C SER A 295 18.77 -5.20 17.58
N TYR A 296 19.99 -5.71 17.73
CA TYR A 296 21.00 -5.13 18.63
C TYR A 296 21.49 -3.76 18.15
N PHE A 297 21.75 -3.63 16.85
CA PHE A 297 22.25 -2.38 16.25
C PHE A 297 21.15 -1.46 15.73
N ASN A 298 19.88 -1.86 15.85
CA ASN A 298 18.70 -1.15 15.32
C ASN A 298 18.86 -0.77 13.83
N LEU A 299 19.12 -1.77 13.00
CA LEU A 299 19.34 -1.63 11.55
C LEU A 299 18.49 -2.62 10.74
N THR A 300 18.49 -2.48 9.41
CA THR A 300 17.78 -3.40 8.51
C THR A 300 18.66 -3.77 7.33
N PHE A 301 18.99 -5.05 7.22
CA PHE A 301 19.75 -5.61 6.12
C PHE A 301 18.87 -5.88 4.90
N THR A 302 19.49 -5.81 3.72
CA THR A 302 18.91 -6.33 2.47
C THR A 302 19.64 -7.59 2.07
N LEU A 303 19.04 -8.75 2.32
CA LEU A 303 19.63 -10.05 2.02
C LEU A 303 20.06 -10.14 0.55
N PRO A 304 21.30 -10.57 0.28
CA PRO A 304 21.73 -10.89 -1.07
C PRO A 304 21.22 -12.29 -1.48
N ASN A 305 21.32 -12.60 -2.76
CA ASN A 305 21.02 -13.94 -3.26
C ASN A 305 22.00 -15.00 -2.75
N THR A 306 23.25 -14.61 -2.49
CA THR A 306 24.34 -15.48 -2.01
C THR A 306 25.10 -14.76 -0.91
N ILE A 307 25.46 -15.48 0.16
CA ILE A 307 26.30 -14.99 1.25
C ILE A 307 27.73 -15.48 1.01
N GLU A 308 28.65 -14.56 0.77
CA GLU A 308 30.05 -14.87 0.45
C GLU A 308 30.88 -15.09 1.73
N ALA A 309 32.10 -15.63 1.58
CA ALA A 309 33.00 -15.87 2.71
C ALA A 309 33.31 -14.59 3.51
N GLU A 310 33.45 -13.44 2.82
CA GLU A 310 33.69 -12.15 3.45
C GLU A 310 32.49 -11.68 4.29
N ASP A 311 31.26 -12.00 3.88
CA ASP A 311 30.07 -11.66 4.64
C ASP A 311 30.02 -12.45 5.96
N TRP A 312 30.46 -13.71 5.96
CA TRP A 312 30.58 -14.51 7.18
C TRP A 312 31.58 -13.92 8.17
N GLU A 313 32.73 -13.42 7.69
CA GLU A 313 33.69 -12.72 8.56
C GLU A 313 33.08 -11.46 9.17
N LYS A 314 32.30 -10.70 8.39
CA LYS A 314 31.61 -9.50 8.88
C LYS A 314 30.52 -9.84 9.91
N ILE A 315 29.77 -10.90 9.69
CA ILE A 315 28.78 -11.43 10.66
C ILE A 315 29.48 -11.81 11.97
N GLU A 316 30.61 -12.53 11.90
CA GLU A 316 31.40 -12.90 13.08
C GLU A 316 31.91 -11.66 13.84
N ILE A 317 32.36 -10.63 13.12
CA ILE A 317 32.75 -9.34 13.71
C ILE A 317 31.58 -8.72 14.48
N LEU A 318 30.39 -8.67 13.89
CA LEU A 318 29.21 -8.10 14.55
C LEU A 318 28.78 -8.92 15.78
N GLU A 319 28.78 -10.25 15.70
CA GLU A 319 28.53 -11.13 16.84
C GLU A 319 29.55 -10.89 17.97
N SER A 320 30.84 -10.73 17.64
CA SER A 320 31.89 -10.45 18.63
C SER A 320 31.66 -9.12 19.37
N ILE A 321 31.14 -8.10 18.67
CA ILE A 321 30.79 -6.80 19.25
C ILE A 321 29.60 -6.94 20.21
N MET A 322 28.57 -7.68 19.81
CA MET A 322 27.38 -7.94 20.65
C MET A 322 27.75 -8.68 21.95
N ASP A 323 28.70 -9.60 21.87
CA ASP A 323 29.19 -10.41 22.99
C ASP A 323 30.28 -9.72 23.83
N ASP A 324 30.77 -8.55 23.42
CA ASP A 324 31.95 -7.85 23.95
C ASP A 324 33.25 -8.70 23.98
N LYS A 325 33.37 -9.66 23.05
CA LYS A 325 34.50 -10.61 22.99
C LYS A 325 35.48 -10.26 21.86
N PRO A 326 36.78 -10.52 22.05
CA PRO A 326 37.74 -10.45 20.95
C PRO A 326 37.58 -11.64 20.00
N ILE A 327 37.94 -11.44 18.73
CA ILE A 327 38.11 -12.51 17.74
C ILE A 327 39.56 -12.97 17.77
N SER A 328 39.79 -14.27 17.96
CA SER A 328 41.12 -14.88 17.87
C SER A 328 41.38 -15.40 16.46
N LYS A 329 42.50 -15.01 15.85
CA LYS A 329 42.96 -15.50 14.54
C LYS A 329 44.41 -15.98 14.63
N SER A 330 44.80 -16.91 13.77
CA SER A 330 46.21 -17.34 13.64
C SER A 330 47.02 -16.33 12.82
N LEU A 331 48.20 -15.98 13.30
CA LEU A 331 49.17 -15.13 12.64
C LEU A 331 50.21 -15.98 11.90
N LYS A 332 50.42 -15.70 10.62
CA LYS A 332 51.59 -16.21 9.88
C LYS A 332 52.72 -15.18 9.91
N ASP A 333 52.41 -13.97 9.47
CA ASP A 333 53.26 -12.80 9.57
C ASP A 333 52.40 -11.54 9.72
N LEU A 334 53.02 -10.46 10.24
CA LEU A 334 52.43 -9.14 10.30
C LEU A 334 53.34 -8.15 9.58
N ALA A 335 52.82 -7.53 8.52
CA ALA A 335 53.50 -6.43 7.87
C ALA A 335 53.17 -5.11 8.55
N VAL A 336 54.21 -4.42 9.04
CA VAL A 336 54.10 -3.07 9.61
C VAL A 336 54.75 -2.09 8.64
N THR A 337 53.96 -1.12 8.16
CA THR A 337 54.46 -0.02 7.33
C THR A 337 54.73 1.20 8.21
N ILE A 338 55.96 1.71 8.12
CA ILE A 338 56.43 2.84 8.92
C ILE A 338 56.84 3.96 7.96
N THR A 339 56.29 5.16 8.18
CA THR A 339 56.47 6.33 7.30
C THR A 339 57.33 7.43 7.91
N LYS A 340 57.75 7.27 9.17
CA LYS A 340 58.63 8.22 9.88
C LYS A 340 59.90 7.51 10.30
N LYS A 341 61.05 8.10 10.02
CA LYS A 341 62.37 7.53 10.32
C LYS A 341 62.58 7.31 11.82
N GLU A 342 62.14 8.24 12.65
CA GLU A 342 62.19 8.15 14.11
C GLU A 342 61.31 7.01 14.64
N ALA A 343 60.14 6.80 14.03
CA ALA A 343 59.27 5.69 14.40
C ALA A 343 59.92 4.35 14.07
N LEU A 344 60.63 4.24 12.94
CA LEU A 344 61.37 3.02 12.58
C LEU A 344 62.52 2.77 13.55
N LYS A 345 63.26 3.82 13.93
CA LYS A 345 64.32 3.72 14.94
C LYS A 345 63.78 3.16 16.26
N ASN A 346 62.77 3.80 16.83
CA ASN A 346 62.15 3.38 18.09
C ASN A 346 61.59 1.95 18.00
N PHE A 347 61.01 1.61 16.85
CA PHE A 347 60.49 0.27 16.60
C PHE A 347 61.60 -0.78 16.58
N ILE A 348 62.71 -0.55 15.88
CA ILE A 348 63.87 -1.47 15.86
C ILE A 348 64.49 -1.61 17.25
N GLU A 349 64.71 -0.49 17.95
CA GLU A 349 65.29 -0.48 19.31
C GLU A 349 64.44 -1.27 20.31
N MET A 350 63.11 -1.20 20.20
CA MET A 350 62.19 -1.99 21.03
C MET A 350 62.43 -3.50 20.88
N PHE A 351 62.70 -4.00 19.67
CA PHE A 351 63.01 -5.41 19.46
C PHE A 351 64.46 -5.74 19.85
N GLU A 352 65.44 -4.89 19.53
CA GLU A 352 66.85 -5.10 19.89
C GLU A 352 67.08 -5.25 21.39
N ASN A 353 66.51 -4.33 22.18
CA ASN A 353 66.62 -4.34 23.63
C ASN A 353 66.03 -5.60 24.27
N ASN A 354 65.16 -6.30 23.56
CA ASN A 354 64.51 -7.53 23.99
C ASN A 354 64.96 -8.76 23.18
N LYS A 355 66.20 -8.77 22.66
CA LYS A 355 66.80 -9.91 21.92
C LYS A 355 65.95 -10.35 20.71
N ASN A 356 65.42 -9.38 19.98
CA ASN A 356 64.51 -9.54 18.86
C ASN A 356 63.18 -10.24 19.21
N LYS A 357 62.69 -10.11 20.45
CA LYS A 357 61.42 -10.69 20.89
C LYS A 357 60.62 -9.68 21.69
N ILE A 358 59.32 -9.55 21.42
CA ILE A 358 58.41 -8.79 22.27
C ILE A 358 57.27 -9.69 22.70
N SER A 359 56.90 -9.63 23.98
CA SER A 359 55.83 -10.46 24.53
C SER A 359 54.45 -10.01 24.05
N LYS A 360 54.23 -8.71 23.88
CA LYS A 360 52.92 -8.16 23.52
C LYS A 360 53.03 -6.90 22.68
N LEU A 361 52.35 -6.87 21.54
CA LEU A 361 52.16 -5.68 20.71
C LEU A 361 50.68 -5.35 20.62
N ARG A 362 50.30 -4.16 21.09
CA ARG A 362 48.93 -3.63 20.93
C ARG A 362 48.92 -2.62 19.78
N VAL A 363 48.10 -2.88 18.78
CA VAL A 363 47.83 -1.97 17.67
C VAL A 363 46.41 -1.44 17.82
N THR A 364 46.25 -0.12 17.85
CA THR A 364 44.93 0.52 17.84
C THR A 364 44.79 1.30 16.54
N GLN A 365 43.75 0.98 15.79
CA GLN A 365 43.36 1.69 14.57
C GLN A 365 42.08 2.46 14.87
N SER A 366 42.09 3.77 14.61
CA SER A 366 40.94 4.64 14.79
C SER A 366 40.94 5.70 13.69
N GLY A 367 39.77 6.09 13.22
CA GLY A 367 39.63 7.13 12.20
C GLY A 367 38.17 7.39 11.89
N GLU A 368 37.88 8.55 11.32
CA GLU A 368 36.52 9.00 11.01
C GLU A 368 35.81 8.14 9.96
N HIS A 369 36.56 7.34 9.21
CA HIS A 369 36.05 6.47 8.14
C HIS A 369 36.04 4.98 8.51
N GLY A 370 36.27 4.62 9.78
CA GLY A 370 36.15 3.24 10.24
C GLY A 370 34.72 2.75 10.07
N ARG A 371 34.49 1.74 9.21
CA ARG A 371 33.16 1.19 8.96
C ARG A 371 33.21 -0.28 8.57
N LEU A 372 32.15 -1.00 8.91
CA LEU A 372 31.84 -2.32 8.41
C LEU A 372 30.66 -2.19 7.44
N GLU A 373 30.74 -2.81 6.28
CA GLU A 373 29.64 -2.83 5.30
C GLU A 373 29.18 -4.27 5.07
N LEU A 374 27.94 -4.56 5.48
CA LEU A 374 27.29 -5.86 5.32
C LEU A 374 25.91 -5.65 4.70
N PHE A 375 25.62 -6.34 3.61
CA PHE A 375 24.29 -6.33 2.97
C PHE A 375 23.74 -4.92 2.70
N LYS A 376 24.60 -4.06 2.13
CA LYS A 376 24.35 -2.64 1.82
C LYS A 376 24.08 -1.75 3.04
N THR A 377 24.35 -2.24 4.24
CA THR A 377 24.22 -1.50 5.49
C THR A 377 25.60 -1.14 6.02
N ILE A 378 25.78 0.12 6.38
CA ILE A 378 27.04 0.66 6.90
C ILE A 378 26.94 0.78 8.42
N ILE A 379 27.89 0.17 9.12
CA ILE A 379 27.97 0.17 10.58
C ILE A 379 29.27 0.91 10.97
N PRO A 380 29.20 2.08 11.61
CA PRO A 380 30.38 2.87 11.94
C PRO A 380 31.16 2.21 13.08
N LEU A 381 32.48 2.13 12.90
CA LEU A 381 33.42 1.63 13.89
C LEU A 381 34.21 2.79 14.48
N LYS A 382 34.22 2.88 15.81
CA LYS A 382 35.02 3.87 16.55
C LYS A 382 36.50 3.54 16.51
N LYS A 383 36.84 2.28 16.75
CA LYS A 383 38.22 1.79 16.71
C LYS A 383 38.28 0.26 16.62
N VAL A 384 39.43 -0.24 16.19
CA VAL A 384 39.81 -1.66 16.22
C VAL A 384 41.08 -1.80 17.02
N GLN A 385 41.13 -2.75 17.95
CA GLN A 385 42.28 -3.03 18.78
C GLN A 385 42.75 -4.46 18.58
N SER A 386 43.95 -4.63 18.02
CA SER A 386 44.57 -5.94 17.87
C SER A 386 45.72 -6.11 18.87
N ILE A 387 45.79 -7.28 19.48
CA ILE A 387 46.81 -7.69 20.45
C ILE A 387 47.51 -8.91 19.90
N TYR A 388 48.79 -8.75 19.57
CA TYR A 388 49.66 -9.81 19.10
C TYR A 388 50.59 -10.24 20.23
N GLN A 389 50.80 -11.55 20.37
CA GLN A 389 51.69 -12.12 21.38
C GLN A 389 53.00 -12.59 20.72
N ASP A 390 54.09 -12.54 21.48
CA ASP A 390 55.36 -13.21 21.19
C ASP A 390 55.89 -13.04 19.76
N LEU A 391 56.14 -11.79 19.36
CA LEU A 391 56.60 -11.44 18.01
C LEU A 391 58.12 -11.23 17.92
N SER A 392 58.69 -11.49 16.75
CA SER A 392 60.05 -11.08 16.36
C SER A 392 60.06 -10.39 14.99
N ILE A 393 61.06 -9.55 14.73
CA ILE A 393 61.31 -9.09 13.37
C ILE A 393 61.95 -10.23 12.59
N LYS A 394 61.35 -10.60 11.45
CA LYS A 394 61.79 -11.73 10.59
C LYS A 394 63.26 -11.61 10.16
N ASP A 395 63.70 -10.39 9.84
CA ASP A 395 65.06 -10.06 9.46
C ASP A 395 65.44 -8.69 10.04
N LEU A 396 65.95 -8.72 11.28
CA LEU A 396 66.31 -7.52 12.03
C LEU A 396 67.41 -6.72 11.33
N GLU A 397 68.42 -7.40 10.77
CA GLU A 397 69.52 -6.74 10.06
C GLU A 397 69.03 -6.03 8.79
N LYS A 398 68.06 -6.61 8.08
CA LYS A 398 67.41 -5.94 6.95
C LYS A 398 66.62 -4.71 7.40
N ALA A 399 65.93 -4.77 8.54
CA ALA A 399 65.27 -3.58 9.09
C ALA A 399 66.27 -2.47 9.44
N LYS A 400 67.43 -2.81 10.04
CA LYS A 400 68.51 -1.84 10.32
C LYS A 400 69.13 -1.24 9.06
N ARG A 401 69.30 -2.04 7.99
CA ARG A 401 69.72 -1.51 6.68
C ARG A 401 68.71 -0.50 6.15
N LYS A 402 67.44 -0.89 6.10
CA LYS A 402 66.35 0.02 5.67
C LYS A 402 66.27 1.31 6.48
N TYR A 403 66.60 1.28 7.78
CA TYR A 403 66.67 2.49 8.59
C TYR A 403 67.80 3.44 8.18
N ARG A 404 68.99 2.91 7.85
CA ARG A 404 70.12 3.72 7.37
C ARG A 404 69.76 4.44 6.08
N ASP A 405 69.08 3.74 5.19
CA ASP A 405 68.73 4.20 3.84
C ASP A 405 67.38 4.94 3.80
N PHE A 406 66.69 5.13 4.93
CA PHE A 406 65.36 5.75 4.95
C PHE A 406 65.45 7.25 4.65
N GLU A 407 64.87 7.68 3.53
CA GLU A 407 64.73 9.07 3.11
C GLU A 407 63.35 9.69 3.43
N GLU A 408 63.27 11.02 3.44
CA GLU A 408 62.03 11.74 3.77
C GLU A 408 60.94 11.48 2.72
N GLY A 409 59.76 11.03 3.16
CA GLY A 409 58.64 10.68 2.28
C GLY A 409 58.56 9.21 1.86
N GLU A 410 59.56 8.39 2.19
CA GLU A 410 59.52 6.95 1.93
C GLU A 410 58.64 6.16 2.91
N GLN A 411 58.32 4.92 2.54
CA GLN A 411 57.61 3.99 3.41
C GLN A 411 58.42 2.69 3.59
N VAL A 412 58.72 2.35 4.83
CA VAL A 412 59.48 1.15 5.18
C VAL A 412 58.56 0.06 5.70
N LYS A 413 58.52 -1.07 4.99
CA LYS A 413 57.83 -2.30 5.42
C LYS A 413 58.75 -3.19 6.25
N VAL A 414 58.34 -3.49 7.49
CA VAL A 414 58.96 -4.47 8.40
C VAL A 414 58.01 -5.65 8.58
N ILE A 415 58.54 -6.87 8.59
CA ILE A 415 57.73 -8.10 8.76
C ILE A 415 58.01 -8.69 10.13
N LEU A 416 56.95 -8.90 10.89
CA LEU A 416 56.98 -9.60 12.17
C LEU A 416 56.49 -11.04 11.99
N VAL A 417 57.05 -11.95 12.77
CA VAL A 417 56.65 -13.37 12.80
C VAL A 417 56.48 -13.84 14.25
N PRO A 418 55.55 -14.78 14.51
CA PRO A 418 55.43 -15.41 15.82
C PRO A 418 56.73 -16.14 16.21
N THR A 419 57.07 -16.12 17.50
CA THR A 419 58.30 -16.75 18.03
C THR A 419 58.04 -18.03 18.85
N GLY A 420 56.78 -18.32 19.13
CA GLY A 420 56.33 -19.49 19.89
C GLY A 420 55.40 -20.40 19.09
N THR A 421 54.91 -21.45 19.75
CA THR A 421 53.87 -22.35 19.22
C THR A 421 52.48 -21.73 19.25
N ASP A 422 52.26 -20.77 20.14
CA ASP A 422 51.05 -19.94 20.15
C ASP A 422 51.22 -18.81 19.14
N ASN A 423 50.55 -18.93 18.00
CA ASN A 423 50.57 -17.95 16.94
C ASN A 423 49.25 -17.16 16.87
N GLN A 424 48.47 -17.11 17.95
CA GLN A 424 47.19 -16.41 17.94
C GLN A 424 47.35 -14.91 18.21
N TYR A 425 46.43 -14.13 17.63
CA TYR A 425 46.25 -12.73 17.97
C TYR A 425 44.76 -12.43 18.14
N GLU A 426 44.47 -11.52 19.07
CA GLU A 426 43.11 -11.13 19.42
C GLU A 426 42.79 -9.78 18.80
N THR A 427 41.60 -9.63 18.22
CA THR A 427 41.11 -8.34 17.71
C THR A 427 39.76 -8.02 18.32
N LYS A 428 39.65 -6.85 18.95
CA LYS A 428 38.41 -6.31 19.52
C LYS A 428 37.94 -5.09 18.72
N TYR A 429 36.66 -5.09 18.37
CA TYR A 429 36.02 -4.04 17.59
C TYR A 429 35.14 -3.19 18.51
N PHE A 430 35.06 -1.89 18.22
CA PHE A 430 34.27 -0.94 19.01
C PHE A 430 33.41 -0.11 18.07
N ILE A 431 32.12 -0.02 18.35
CA ILE A 431 31.16 0.85 17.64
C ILE A 431 31.15 2.27 18.23
N GLN A 432 30.63 3.22 17.45
CA GLN A 432 30.50 4.63 17.87
C GLN A 432 29.46 4.83 18.95
#